data_AF-A0A2A9LYT5-F1
#
_entry.id   AF-A0A2A9LYT5-F1
#
_cell.length_a   1.000
_cell.length_b   1.000
_cell.length_c   1.000
_cell.angle_alpha   90.00
_cell.angle_beta   90.00
_cell.angle_gamma   90.00
#
_symmetry.space_group_name_H-M   'P 1'
#
loop_
_entity.id
_entity.type
_entity.pdbx_description
1 polymer ?
#
loop_
_entity_poly.entity_id
_entity_poly.type
_entity_poly.pdbx_seq_one_letter_code
_entity_poly.pdbx_strand_id
1 'polypeptide(L)'
;MIRARFSVNLDDPRPVNWPISHPYWVTGYGENHATIVAYADDETEIMRNWPDAHDFSFVEAAGDYVFTDRFPKPAWFAGDAPEAT
;
A
#
# COMPACT_ATOMS: atom_id res chain seq x y z
N MET A 1 1.71 11.62 -5.32
CA MET A 1 1.50 10.16 -5.26
C MET A 1 2.71 9.39 -5.78
N ILE A 2 3.15 8.44 -4.96
CA ILE A 2 4.21 7.48 -5.19
C ILE A 2 3.63 6.08 -5.04
N ARG A 3 4.23 5.12 -5.73
CA ARG A 3 4.06 3.70 -5.44
C ARG A 3 5.33 3.23 -4.75
N ALA A 4 5.21 2.84 -3.49
CA ALA A 4 6.33 2.39 -2.68
C ALA A 4 6.20 0.91 -2.35
N ARG A 5 7.32 0.19 -2.44
CA ARG A 5 7.49 -1.15 -1.88
C ARG A 5 8.42 -1.08 -0.69
N PHE A 6 7.94 -1.52 0.46
CA PHE A 6 8.68 -1.55 1.73
C PHE A 6 8.37 -2.82 2.51
N SER A 7 9.19 -3.09 3.50
CA SER A 7 9.03 -4.20 4.42
C SER A 7 8.58 -3.69 5.79
N VAL A 8 7.71 -4.45 6.45
CA VAL A 8 7.22 -4.17 7.81
C VAL A 8 7.36 -5.42 8.67
N ASN A 9 7.18 -5.28 9.98
CA ASN A 9 7.15 -6.43 10.88
C ASN A 9 6.07 -7.44 10.48
N LEU A 10 6.40 -8.74 10.57
CA LEU A 10 5.49 -9.83 10.20
C LEU A 10 4.26 -9.93 11.12
N ASP A 11 4.38 -9.44 12.36
CA ASP A 11 3.36 -9.59 13.41
C ASP A 11 2.06 -8.83 13.10
N ASP A 12 2.18 -7.59 12.62
CA ASP A 12 1.03 -6.81 12.14
C ASP A 12 1.41 -5.93 10.92
N PRO A 13 1.15 -6.40 9.69
CA PRO A 13 1.44 -5.64 8.49
C PRO A 13 0.40 -4.55 8.18
N ARG A 14 -0.62 -4.36 9.03
CA ARG A 14 -1.71 -3.42 8.72
C ARG A 14 -1.29 -1.99 9.06
N PRO A 15 -1.86 -0.99 8.38
CA PRO A 15 -1.60 0.40 8.72
C PRO A 15 -2.13 0.71 10.12
N VAL A 16 -1.32 1.41 10.93
CA VAL A 16 -1.71 1.86 12.28
C VAL A 16 -2.73 3.00 12.25
N ASN A 17 -2.72 3.80 11.18
CA ASN A 17 -3.65 4.91 10.98
C ASN A 17 -4.72 4.50 9.96
N TRP A 18 -5.98 4.50 10.38
CA TRP A 18 -7.14 4.24 9.54
C TRP A 18 -8.16 5.38 9.67
N PRO A 19 -8.80 5.85 8.58
CA PRO A 19 -8.70 5.36 7.20
C PRO A 19 -7.43 5.82 6.48
N ILE A 20 -6.90 4.97 5.60
CA ILE A 20 -5.81 5.33 4.68
C ILE A 20 -6.37 5.95 3.39
N SER A 21 -5.64 6.92 2.83
CA SER A 21 -6.04 7.63 1.61
C SER A 21 -5.93 6.76 0.35
N HIS A 22 -5.03 5.78 0.35
CA HIS A 22 -4.59 5.08 -0.86
C HIS A 22 -4.52 3.55 -0.66
N PRO A 23 -4.67 2.77 -1.74
CA PRO A 23 -4.67 1.32 -1.69
C PRO A 23 -3.29 0.73 -1.38
N TYR A 24 -3.29 -0.41 -0.67
CA TYR A 24 -2.10 -1.19 -0.34
C TYR A 24 -2.36 -2.68 -0.53
N TRP A 25 -1.26 -3.43 -0.73
CA TRP A 25 -1.25 -4.87 -0.91
C TRP A 25 -0.07 -5.47 -0.16
N VAL A 26 -0.33 -6.59 0.51
CA VAL A 26 0.74 -7.45 1.03
C VAL A 26 1.12 -8.41 -0.09
N THR A 27 2.36 -8.30 -0.57
CA THR A 27 2.83 -9.04 -1.75
C THR A 27 3.68 -10.26 -1.39
N GLY A 28 4.18 -10.30 -0.17
CA GLY A 28 5.01 -11.40 0.30
C GLY A 28 5.19 -11.36 1.80
N TYR A 29 5.55 -12.52 2.34
CA TYR A 29 5.94 -12.71 3.72
C TYR A 29 7.34 -13.34 3.68
N GLY A 30 8.33 -12.62 4.22
CA GLY A 30 9.65 -13.15 4.52
C GLY A 30 9.66 -13.88 5.87
N GLU A 31 10.84 -14.30 6.32
CA GLU A 31 10.97 -15.04 7.58
C GLU A 31 10.52 -14.21 8.80
N ASN A 32 10.90 -12.93 8.85
CA ASN A 32 10.58 -12.01 9.96
C ASN A 32 9.95 -10.68 9.51
N HIS A 33 9.57 -10.55 8.25
CA HIS A 33 8.99 -9.31 7.72
C HIS A 33 7.90 -9.61 6.70
N ALA A 34 6.97 -8.69 6.51
CA ALA A 34 6.01 -8.69 5.42
C ALA A 34 6.37 -7.61 4.40
N THR A 35 6.33 -7.95 3.12
CA THR A 35 6.54 -6.98 2.04
C THR A 35 5.20 -6.38 1.63
N ILE A 36 5.11 -5.06 1.74
CA ILE A 36 3.95 -4.27 1.35
C ILE A 36 4.27 -3.42 0.14
N VAL A 37 3.30 -3.33 -0.75
CA VAL A 37 3.26 -2.33 -1.81
C VAL A 37 2.07 -1.43 -1.52
N ALA A 38 2.30 -0.13 -1.38
CA ALA A 38 1.23 0.84 -1.16
C ALA A 38 1.40 2.04 -2.10
N TYR A 39 0.27 2.58 -2.54
CA TYR A 39 0.23 3.95 -3.03
C TYR A 39 0.17 4.89 -1.81
N ALA A 40 0.82 6.03 -1.92
CA ALA A 40 0.80 7.10 -0.92
C ALA A 40 1.07 8.43 -1.59
N ASP A 41 0.71 9.55 -1.00
CA ASP A 41 1.06 10.84 -1.57
C ASP A 41 2.58 11.05 -1.60
N ASP A 42 3.23 10.75 -0.46
CA ASP A 42 4.66 10.88 -0.21
C ASP A 42 5.14 9.82 0.82
N GLU A 43 6.46 9.66 0.93
CA GLU A 43 7.08 8.71 1.86
C GLU A 43 6.70 8.98 3.33
N THR A 44 6.47 10.26 3.67
CA THR A 44 6.00 10.68 5.00
C THR A 44 4.63 10.08 5.34
N GLU A 45 3.72 9.95 4.36
CA GLU A 45 2.41 9.35 4.61
C GLU A 45 2.55 7.84 4.86
N ILE A 46 3.46 7.18 4.16
CA ILE A 46 3.79 5.76 4.40
C ILE A 46 4.30 5.59 5.81
N MET A 47 5.32 6.37 6.22
CA MET A 47 5.89 6.30 7.57
C MET A 47 4.86 6.65 8.66
N ARG A 48 3.87 7.49 8.35
CA ARG A 48 2.77 7.76 9.26
C ARG A 48 1.85 6.55 9.43
N ASN A 49 1.52 5.87 8.33
CA ASN A 49 0.63 4.70 8.34
C ASN A 49 1.35 3.41 8.78
N TRP A 50 2.64 3.31 8.54
CA TRP A 50 3.52 2.20 8.89
C TRP A 50 4.84 2.77 9.44
N PRO A 51 4.89 3.14 10.74
CA PRO A 51 6.10 3.69 11.36
C PRO A 51 7.25 2.67 11.41
N ASP A 52 6.94 1.38 11.37
CA ASP A 52 7.90 0.27 11.27
C ASP A 52 8.31 -0.06 9.83
N ALA A 53 7.90 0.75 8.83
CA ALA A 53 8.31 0.55 7.45
C ALA A 53 9.83 0.74 7.28
N HIS A 54 10.47 -0.23 6.66
CA HIS A 54 11.89 -0.22 6.35
C HIS A 54 12.14 -0.88 4.98
N ASP A 55 13.38 -0.85 4.48
CA ASP A 55 13.77 -1.51 3.23
C ASP A 55 12.93 -1.06 2.00
N PHE A 56 12.88 0.25 1.77
CA PHE A 56 12.19 0.83 0.61
C PHE A 56 12.94 0.48 -0.68
N SER A 57 12.40 -0.47 -1.44
CA SER A 57 13.08 -1.03 -2.63
C SER A 57 12.59 -0.42 -3.96
N PHE A 58 11.33 0.01 -4.04
CA PHE A 58 10.74 0.54 -5.28
C PHE A 58 9.84 1.73 -4.94
N VAL A 59 10.41 2.93 -4.90
CA VAL A 59 9.67 4.18 -4.75
C VAL A 59 9.67 4.88 -6.10
N GLU A 60 8.56 4.78 -6.83
CA GLU A 60 8.39 5.41 -8.14
C GLU A 60 7.28 6.45 -8.07
N ALA A 61 7.45 7.56 -8.79
CA ALA A 61 6.39 8.53 -8.97
C ALA A 61 5.24 7.86 -9.75
N ALA A 62 4.07 7.78 -9.13
CA ALA A 62 2.88 7.24 -9.75
C ALA A 62 1.90 8.38 -10.01
N GLY A 63 1.68 8.72 -11.28
CA GLY A 63 0.67 9.71 -11.64
C GLY A 63 -0.76 9.23 -11.36
N ASP A 64 -1.00 7.93 -11.53
CA ASP A 64 -2.32 7.30 -11.43
C ASP A 64 -2.24 5.92 -10.76
N TYR A 65 -3.38 5.41 -10.28
CA TYR A 65 -3.48 4.06 -9.75
C TYR A 65 -3.43 3.03 -10.87
N VAL A 66 -2.44 2.14 -10.81
CA VAL A 66 -2.28 1.06 -11.79
C VAL A 66 -2.69 -0.26 -11.14
N PHE A 67 -3.94 -0.64 -11.37
CA PHE A 67 -4.44 -1.94 -10.94
C PHE A 67 -4.11 -2.99 -11.99
N THR A 68 -3.57 -4.12 -11.54
CA THR A 68 -3.23 -5.26 -12.40
C THR A 68 -3.77 -6.52 -11.75
N ASP A 69 -3.71 -7.65 -12.45
CA ASP A 69 -4.11 -8.95 -11.90
C ASP A 69 -3.38 -9.28 -10.57
N ARG A 70 -2.11 -8.89 -10.46
CA ARG A 70 -1.33 -9.03 -9.21
C ARG A 70 -1.59 -7.96 -8.16
N PHE A 71 -2.16 -6.83 -8.57
CA PHE A 71 -2.46 -5.68 -7.70
C PHE A 71 -3.90 -5.24 -7.97
N PRO A 72 -4.89 -6.06 -7.59
CA PRO A 72 -6.29 -5.77 -7.92
C PRO A 72 -6.78 -4.57 -7.12
N LYS A 73 -7.72 -3.81 -7.69
CA LYS A 73 -8.37 -2.70 -6.99
C LYS A 73 -9.04 -3.23 -5.71
N PRO A 74 -8.67 -2.72 -4.51
CA PRO A 74 -9.30 -3.19 -3.28
C PRO A 74 -10.77 -2.81 -3.23
N ALA A 75 -11.63 -3.71 -2.74
CA ALA A 75 -13.08 -3.45 -2.67
C ALA A 75 -13.43 -2.25 -1.77
N TRP A 76 -12.64 -2.01 -0.72
CA TRP A 76 -12.79 -0.86 0.17
C TRP A 76 -12.32 0.45 -0.49
N PHE A 77 -11.47 0.37 -1.51
CA PHE A 77 -11.01 1.51 -2.31
C PHE A 77 -12.08 1.84 -3.36
N ALA A 78 -13.27 2.16 -2.88
CA ALA A 78 -14.40 2.60 -3.67
C ALA A 78 -14.17 4.06 -4.11
N GLY A 79 -13.25 4.24 -5.06
CA GLY A 79 -13.13 5.49 -5.82
C GLY A 79 -14.16 5.63 -6.94
N ASP A 80 -15.03 4.62 -7.14
CA ASP A 80 -16.19 4.71 -8.03
C ASP A 80 -17.16 3.59 -7.64
N ALA A 81 -18.41 3.95 -7.33
CA ALA A 81 -19.49 3.00 -7.19
C ALA A 81 -19.66 2.25 -8.52
N PRO A 82 -20.00 0.95 -8.56
CA PRO A 82 -20.58 0.41 -9.76
C PRO A 82 -21.88 1.18 -10.03
N GLU A 83 -21.84 2.07 -11.02
CA GLU A 83 -23.06 2.59 -11.64
C GLU A 83 -23.88 1.37 -12.10
N ALA A 84 -25.15 1.37 -11.72
CA ALA A 84 -26.08 0.27 -11.90
C ALA A 84 -26.19 -0.19 -13.36
N THR A 85 -26.38 -1.49 -13.56
CA THR A 85 -27.16 -2.06 -14.67
C THR A 85 -27.71 -3.42 -14.26
#